data_AF-A0A2S9TR27-F1
#
_entry.id   AF-A0A2S9TR27-F1
#
_cell.length_a   1.000
_cell.length_b   1.000
_cell.length_c   1.000
_cell.angle_alpha   90.00
_cell.angle_beta   90.00
_cell.angle_gamma   90.00
#
_symmetry.space_group_name_H-M   'P 1'
#
loop_
_entity.id
_entity.type
_entity.pdbx_description
1 polymer ?
#
loop_
_entity_poly.entity_id
_entity_poly.type
_entity_poly.pdbx_seq_one_letter_code
_entity_poly.pdbx_strand_id
1 'polypeptide(L)'
;MKKKDGYILDSTYPIFFYKEITPLWLNSAINFLGFKTPNISENFIYLELACATGINLIVNAINNPNGHFVGVDFNQKHIEIAKQNANEIGLKNIEFICCDFATFFEKNKRKFDFIVNHGTFSWVSPDVQKNILDIIENFLNDFGIFYLHYMCYPGSATLLPIQKLFNLVDSSIDEQSSKSVEIAKSLFDDLNSAGAFVDNPKIDSIIKTLNQSSEYLAHEFLTDFWNPLYSVDVHKMVYENTKTTFLGSANIVENIENISIPAKLQEIIKNIKAPDLKEYLKDLARNSKQRVDIFQKNPQMFSNNEHIEVINKLKFTLLSNSPKKGAITFNTLIGDIEAPKEVISPMLESLTKKDMSFKELLEFDSFKNNPLFLIETIFLMMNANYLQIVSSIEQNISEDFISKFDELMKKNGVNLKIHSKCCTAINSL
;
A
#
# COMPACT_ATOMS: atom_id res chain seq x y z
N MET A 1 -14.75 -5.33 -26.11
CA MET A 1 -15.54 -4.67 -25.06
C MET A 1 -14.59 -3.85 -24.21
N LYS A 2 -14.84 -2.55 -24.07
CA LYS A 2 -13.94 -1.59 -23.40
C LYS A 2 -14.05 -1.64 -21.87
N LYS A 3 -15.28 -1.76 -21.36
CA LYS A 3 -15.59 -1.85 -19.92
C LYS A 3 -16.46 -3.06 -19.58
N LYS A 4 -16.33 -3.56 -18.35
CA LYS A 4 -17.30 -4.46 -17.69
C LYS A 4 -17.60 -3.90 -16.31
N ASP A 5 -18.89 -3.79 -15.96
CA ASP A 5 -19.35 -3.25 -14.67
C ASP A 5 -18.72 -1.88 -14.32
N GLY A 6 -18.47 -1.07 -15.35
CA GLY A 6 -17.85 0.26 -15.23
C GLY A 6 -16.32 0.29 -15.13
N TYR A 7 -15.65 -0.87 -15.17
CA TYR A 7 -14.19 -0.97 -15.09
C TYR A 7 -13.53 -1.33 -16.43
N ILE A 8 -12.32 -0.83 -16.68
CA ILE A 8 -11.58 -0.93 -17.95
C ILE A 8 -11.01 -2.33 -18.18
N LEU A 9 -11.14 -2.85 -19.41
CA LEU A 9 -10.70 -4.20 -19.82
C LEU A 9 -9.81 -4.25 -21.06
N ASP A 10 -9.85 -3.22 -21.91
CA ASP A 10 -9.11 -3.17 -23.17
C ASP A 10 -7.68 -2.61 -23.02
N SER A 11 -7.29 -2.23 -21.81
CA SER A 11 -5.92 -1.88 -21.41
C SER A 11 -5.45 -2.81 -20.28
N THR A 12 -4.16 -3.12 -20.26
CA THR A 12 -3.53 -3.92 -19.20
C THR A 12 -3.02 -2.97 -18.12
N TYR A 13 -3.37 -3.24 -16.86
CA TYR A 13 -2.85 -2.45 -15.75
C TYR A 13 -1.32 -2.60 -15.64
N PRO A 14 -0.54 -1.52 -15.53
CA PRO A 14 0.91 -1.60 -15.40
C PRO A 14 1.36 -2.35 -14.14
N ILE A 15 2.58 -2.88 -14.19
CA ILE A 15 3.17 -3.60 -13.06
C ILE A 15 3.59 -2.60 -11.98
N PHE A 16 2.89 -2.60 -10.85
CA PHE A 16 3.25 -1.88 -9.64
C PHE A 16 3.38 -2.84 -8.47
N PHE A 17 4.48 -2.72 -7.72
CA PHE A 17 4.70 -3.47 -6.49
C PHE A 17 4.53 -2.55 -5.29
N TYR A 18 3.77 -3.01 -4.29
CA TYR A 18 3.52 -2.28 -3.05
C TYR A 18 4.10 -3.07 -1.87
N LYS A 19 5.15 -2.53 -1.24
CA LYS A 19 5.75 -3.18 -0.06
C LYS A 19 4.78 -3.21 1.12
N GLU A 20 3.83 -2.26 1.14
CA GLU A 20 2.88 -2.02 2.23
C GLU A 20 1.87 -3.15 2.41
N ILE A 21 1.69 -4.00 1.40
CA ILE A 21 0.80 -5.17 1.46
C ILE A 21 1.56 -6.48 1.72
N THR A 22 2.88 -6.44 1.87
CA THR A 22 3.64 -7.66 2.20
C THR A 22 3.29 -8.12 3.62
N PRO A 23 3.22 -9.44 3.90
CA PRO A 23 2.92 -9.96 5.23
C PRO A 23 3.86 -9.42 6.31
N LEU A 24 5.17 -9.32 6.00
CA LEU A 24 6.16 -8.78 6.93
C LEU A 24 5.90 -7.31 7.26
N TRP A 25 5.55 -6.49 6.27
CA TRP A 25 5.24 -5.08 6.49
C TRP A 25 3.98 -4.89 7.32
N LEU A 26 2.88 -5.57 6.95
CA LEU A 26 1.61 -5.51 7.68
C LEU A 26 1.80 -5.94 9.13
N ASN A 27 2.46 -7.09 9.36
CA ASN A 27 2.72 -7.56 10.71
C ASN A 27 3.55 -6.56 11.52
N SER A 28 4.58 -6.00 10.90
CA SER A 28 5.46 -5.05 11.60
C SER A 28 4.75 -3.76 11.96
N ALA A 29 3.97 -3.18 11.04
CA ALA A 29 3.17 -1.98 11.28
C ALA A 29 2.21 -2.18 12.46
N ILE A 30 1.53 -3.32 12.50
CA ILE A 30 0.57 -3.68 13.56
C ILE A 30 1.28 -3.97 14.89
N ASN A 31 2.44 -4.64 14.85
CA ASN A 31 3.25 -4.87 16.05
C ASN A 31 3.68 -3.55 16.69
N PHE A 32 4.10 -2.54 15.90
CA PHE A 32 4.41 -1.19 16.41
C PHE A 32 3.20 -0.48 17.04
N LEU A 33 1.99 -0.79 16.56
CA LEU A 33 0.74 -0.30 17.15
C LEU A 33 0.36 -1.04 18.44
N GLY A 34 1.13 -2.06 18.85
CA GLY A 34 0.92 -2.82 20.07
C GLY A 34 -0.08 -3.97 19.94
N PHE A 35 -0.48 -4.32 18.72
CA PHE A 35 -1.41 -5.42 18.48
C PHE A 35 -0.67 -6.67 18.01
N LYS A 36 -1.17 -7.83 18.43
CA LYS A 36 -0.66 -9.13 17.99
C LYS A 36 -1.07 -9.36 16.52
N THR A 37 -0.30 -10.18 15.81
CA THR A 37 -0.50 -10.47 14.37
C THR A 37 -0.44 -11.97 14.06
N PRO A 38 -1.02 -12.44 12.94
CA PRO A 38 -0.88 -13.83 12.48
C PRO A 38 0.60 -14.23 12.40
N ASN A 39 0.94 -15.46 12.81
CA ASN A 39 2.32 -15.92 12.79
C ASN A 39 2.76 -16.29 11.37
N ILE A 40 3.41 -15.35 10.68
CA ILE A 40 3.94 -15.56 9.31
C ILE A 40 5.14 -16.52 9.25
N SER A 41 5.61 -17.04 10.39
CA SER A 41 6.62 -18.11 10.45
C SER A 41 6.00 -19.51 10.37
N GLU A 42 4.69 -19.62 10.57
CA GLU A 42 3.90 -20.84 10.41
C GLU A 42 3.13 -20.80 9.09
N ASN A 43 2.35 -21.85 8.78
CA ASN A 43 1.53 -21.84 7.58
C ASN A 43 0.43 -20.77 7.69
N PHE A 44 0.30 -19.93 6.67
CA PHE A 44 -0.77 -18.93 6.57
C PHE A 44 -1.33 -18.87 5.15
N ILE A 45 -2.55 -18.37 5.00
CA ILE A 45 -3.20 -18.19 3.70
C ILE A 45 -3.48 -16.70 3.47
N TYR A 46 -3.04 -16.20 2.32
CA TYR A 46 -3.12 -14.81 1.92
C TYR A 46 -3.99 -14.67 0.66
N LEU A 47 -4.95 -13.75 0.68
CA LEU A 47 -5.83 -13.44 -0.46
C LEU A 47 -5.60 -12.00 -0.94
N GLU A 48 -5.38 -11.82 -2.24
CA GLU A 48 -5.42 -10.51 -2.91
C GLU A 48 -6.62 -10.42 -3.84
N LEU A 49 -7.53 -9.50 -3.52
CA LEU A 49 -8.70 -9.17 -4.33
C LEU A 49 -8.33 -8.08 -5.34
N ALA A 50 -8.64 -8.33 -6.62
CA ALA A 50 -8.17 -7.57 -7.79
C ALA A 50 -6.66 -7.63 -7.98
N CYS A 51 -6.12 -8.85 -8.07
CA CYS A 51 -4.68 -9.07 -8.14
C CYS A 51 -4.02 -8.66 -9.47
N ALA A 52 -4.80 -8.26 -10.48
CA ALA A 52 -4.33 -7.96 -11.83
C ALA A 52 -3.33 -9.03 -12.34
N THR A 53 -2.16 -8.61 -12.83
CA THR A 53 -1.11 -9.51 -13.35
C THR A 53 -0.32 -10.24 -12.26
N GLY A 54 -0.70 -10.08 -10.98
CA GLY A 54 -0.27 -10.93 -9.87
C GLY A 54 1.10 -10.62 -9.28
N ILE A 55 1.73 -9.49 -9.61
CA ILE A 55 3.12 -9.22 -9.22
C ILE A 55 3.33 -9.22 -7.70
N ASN A 56 2.42 -8.63 -6.93
CA ASN A 56 2.52 -8.57 -5.47
C ASN A 56 2.47 -9.98 -4.86
N LEU A 57 1.54 -10.82 -5.31
CA LEU A 57 1.45 -12.21 -4.89
C LEU A 57 2.69 -13.02 -5.28
N ILE A 58 3.24 -12.82 -6.49
CA ILE A 58 4.45 -13.51 -6.94
C ILE A 58 5.64 -13.17 -6.02
N VAL A 59 5.86 -11.88 -5.75
CA VAL A 59 6.90 -11.43 -4.82
C VAL A 59 6.68 -12.03 -3.44
N ASN A 60 5.45 -12.00 -2.92
CA ASN A 60 5.14 -12.56 -1.61
C ASN A 60 5.33 -14.08 -1.57
N ALA A 61 4.96 -14.81 -2.63
CA ALA A 61 5.08 -16.26 -2.72
C ALA A 61 6.55 -16.73 -2.78
N ILE A 62 7.42 -16.01 -3.49
CA ILE A 62 8.87 -16.25 -3.49
C ILE A 62 9.45 -16.07 -2.09
N ASN A 63 9.01 -15.02 -1.40
CA ASN A 63 9.55 -14.59 -0.11
C ASN A 63 8.93 -15.28 1.11
N ASN A 64 7.97 -16.19 0.93
CA ASN A 64 7.24 -16.86 2.01
C ASN A 64 6.81 -18.28 1.58
N PRO A 65 7.71 -19.27 1.56
CA PRO A 65 7.43 -20.62 1.07
C PRO A 65 6.42 -21.40 1.93
N ASN A 66 6.20 -20.98 3.19
CA ASN A 66 5.18 -21.48 4.11
C ASN A 66 3.80 -20.83 3.91
N GLY A 67 3.74 -19.69 3.23
CA GLY A 67 2.49 -19.01 2.91
C GLY A 67 1.86 -19.58 1.63
N HIS A 68 0.53 -19.67 1.59
CA HIS A 68 -0.24 -20.00 0.40
C HIS A 68 -0.99 -18.76 -0.12
N PHE A 69 -0.76 -18.40 -1.38
CA PHE A 69 -1.17 -17.13 -1.96
C PHE A 69 -2.27 -17.31 -2.99
N VAL A 70 -3.37 -16.58 -2.83
CA VAL A 70 -4.54 -16.66 -3.70
C VAL A 70 -4.82 -15.30 -4.32
N GLY A 71 -4.81 -15.23 -5.64
CA GLY A 71 -5.21 -14.04 -6.39
C GLY A 71 -6.56 -14.21 -7.06
N VAL A 72 -7.42 -13.19 -6.97
CA VAL A 72 -8.72 -13.15 -7.64
C VAL A 72 -8.80 -11.89 -8.49
N ASP A 73 -9.11 -12.06 -9.77
CA ASP A 73 -9.40 -10.96 -10.69
C ASP A 73 -10.41 -11.44 -11.75
N PHE A 74 -11.27 -10.56 -12.24
CA PHE A 74 -12.25 -10.93 -13.26
C PHE A 74 -11.70 -10.78 -14.68
N ASN A 75 -10.56 -10.11 -14.86
CA ASN A 75 -9.92 -9.93 -16.15
C ASN A 75 -9.10 -11.17 -16.53
N GLN A 76 -9.64 -11.93 -17.48
CA GLN A 76 -9.03 -13.16 -17.98
C GLN A 76 -7.59 -12.97 -18.47
N LYS A 77 -7.29 -11.87 -19.17
CA LYS A 77 -5.93 -11.60 -19.68
C LYS A 77 -4.93 -11.40 -18.54
N HIS A 78 -5.35 -10.67 -17.50
CA HIS A 78 -4.52 -10.46 -16.31
C HIS A 78 -4.18 -11.80 -15.63
N ILE A 79 -5.19 -12.67 -15.43
CA ILE A 79 -5.01 -13.98 -14.80
C ILE A 79 -4.15 -14.92 -15.64
N GLU A 80 -4.27 -14.90 -16.97
CA GLU A 80 -3.42 -15.68 -17.87
C GLU A 80 -1.94 -15.27 -17.74
N ILE A 81 -1.66 -13.97 -17.75
CA ILE A 81 -0.30 -13.43 -17.53
C ILE A 81 0.21 -13.84 -16.15
N ALA A 82 -0.60 -13.70 -15.10
CA ALA A 82 -0.21 -14.06 -13.74
C ALA A 82 0.16 -15.54 -13.61
N LYS A 83 -0.66 -16.43 -14.19
CA LYS A 83 -0.39 -17.88 -14.24
C LYS A 83 0.86 -18.21 -15.04
N GLN A 84 1.05 -17.57 -16.19
CA GLN A 84 2.25 -17.77 -17.01
C GLN A 84 3.51 -17.38 -16.22
N ASN A 85 3.52 -16.20 -15.60
CA ASN A 85 4.65 -15.70 -14.82
C ASN A 85 4.98 -16.62 -13.64
N ALA A 86 3.97 -17.05 -12.87
CA ALA A 86 4.18 -17.97 -11.75
C ALA A 86 4.70 -19.34 -12.22
N ASN A 87 4.22 -19.85 -13.36
CA ASN A 87 4.68 -21.11 -13.95
C ASN A 87 6.12 -21.01 -14.47
N GLU A 88 6.50 -19.89 -15.11
CA GLU A 88 7.86 -19.62 -15.60
C GLU A 88 8.87 -19.61 -14.46
N ILE A 89 8.51 -19.01 -13.32
CA ILE A 89 9.33 -19.02 -12.10
C ILE A 89 9.33 -20.40 -11.43
N GLY A 90 8.23 -21.15 -11.52
CA GLY A 90 8.08 -22.49 -10.95
C GLY A 90 7.38 -22.53 -9.59
N LEU A 91 6.64 -21.47 -9.23
CA LEU A 91 5.97 -21.34 -7.93
C LEU A 91 4.85 -22.38 -7.76
N LYS A 92 4.70 -22.90 -6.53
CA LYS A 92 3.71 -23.93 -6.18
C LYS A 92 2.77 -23.52 -5.05
N ASN A 93 3.15 -22.51 -4.29
CA ASN A 93 2.39 -21.95 -3.16
C ASN A 93 1.54 -20.74 -3.57
N ILE A 94 1.12 -20.69 -4.85
CA ILE A 94 0.34 -19.60 -5.41
C ILE A 94 -0.72 -20.14 -6.38
N GLU A 95 -1.90 -19.55 -6.36
CA GLU A 95 -2.97 -19.81 -7.32
C GLU A 95 -3.67 -18.52 -7.76
N PHE A 96 -4.19 -18.54 -8.99
CA PHE A 96 -4.94 -17.42 -9.56
C PHE A 96 -6.30 -17.88 -10.07
N ILE A 97 -7.35 -17.19 -9.65
CA ILE A 97 -8.74 -17.52 -9.93
C ILE A 97 -9.35 -16.39 -10.76
N CYS A 98 -9.83 -16.74 -11.96
CA CYS A 98 -10.50 -15.78 -12.84
C CYS A 98 -12.01 -15.77 -12.57
N CYS A 99 -12.47 -14.81 -11.79
CA CYS A 99 -13.89 -14.55 -11.55
C CYS A 99 -14.11 -13.18 -10.91
N ASP A 100 -15.35 -12.67 -10.97
CA ASP A 100 -15.77 -11.54 -10.13
C ASP A 100 -15.92 -11.94 -8.65
N PHE A 101 -16.03 -10.93 -7.78
CA PHE A 101 -16.09 -11.13 -6.34
C PHE A 101 -17.38 -11.82 -5.87
N ALA A 102 -18.51 -11.60 -6.54
CA ALA A 102 -19.76 -12.30 -6.22
C ALA A 102 -19.61 -13.81 -6.46
N THR A 103 -19.07 -14.19 -7.62
CA THR A 103 -18.80 -15.60 -7.95
C THR A 103 -17.76 -16.21 -7.01
N PHE A 104 -16.70 -15.47 -6.68
CA PHE A 104 -15.70 -15.93 -5.71
C PHE A 104 -16.33 -16.18 -4.34
N PHE A 105 -17.18 -15.27 -3.89
CA PHE A 105 -17.90 -15.38 -2.62
C PHE A 105 -18.72 -16.66 -2.52
N GLU A 106 -19.49 -16.98 -3.57
CA GLU A 106 -20.33 -18.20 -3.60
C GLU A 106 -19.49 -19.50 -3.56
N LYS A 107 -18.39 -19.52 -4.33
CA LYS A 107 -17.60 -20.73 -4.57
C LYS A 107 -16.53 -20.99 -3.52
N ASN A 108 -15.95 -19.95 -2.94
CA ASN A 108 -14.89 -20.10 -1.96
C ASN A 108 -15.43 -20.73 -0.67
N LYS A 109 -14.59 -21.59 -0.06
CA LYS A 109 -14.84 -22.21 1.26
C LYS A 109 -13.64 -22.05 2.20
N ARG A 110 -12.54 -21.47 1.72
CA ARG A 110 -11.31 -21.31 2.50
C ARG A 110 -11.38 -20.05 3.35
N LYS A 111 -10.69 -20.10 4.49
CA LYS A 111 -10.42 -18.93 5.31
C LYS A 111 -9.02 -18.38 5.04
N PHE A 112 -8.82 -17.12 5.36
CA PHE A 112 -7.58 -16.39 5.09
C PHE A 112 -7.11 -15.65 6.34
N ASP A 113 -5.80 -15.66 6.56
CA ASP A 113 -5.15 -14.89 7.64
C ASP A 113 -4.91 -13.44 7.20
N PHE A 114 -4.78 -13.23 5.89
CA PHE A 114 -4.68 -11.93 5.26
C PHE A 114 -5.66 -11.84 4.10
N ILE A 115 -6.44 -10.77 4.05
CA ILE A 115 -7.18 -10.37 2.86
C ILE A 115 -6.74 -8.95 2.53
N VAL A 116 -6.28 -8.72 1.31
CA VAL A 116 -5.89 -7.38 0.86
C VAL A 116 -6.72 -6.98 -0.35
N ASN A 117 -7.12 -5.71 -0.39
CA ASN A 117 -7.66 -5.09 -1.59
C ASN A 117 -6.91 -3.79 -1.85
N HIS A 118 -6.12 -3.78 -2.93
CA HIS A 118 -5.33 -2.63 -3.33
C HIS A 118 -5.83 -2.05 -4.66
N GLY A 119 -6.19 -0.76 -4.68
CA GLY A 119 -6.44 -0.03 -5.94
C GLY A 119 -7.74 -0.41 -6.64
N THR A 120 -8.80 -0.72 -5.89
CA THR A 120 -10.10 -1.10 -6.47
C THR A 120 -11.29 -0.50 -5.76
N PHE A 121 -11.26 -0.37 -4.43
CA PHE A 121 -12.44 0.02 -3.65
C PHE A 121 -13.07 1.36 -4.08
N SER A 122 -12.26 2.37 -4.44
CA SER A 122 -12.73 3.67 -4.96
C SER A 122 -13.07 3.70 -6.46
N TRP A 123 -12.89 2.60 -7.20
CA TRP A 123 -13.04 2.55 -8.66
C TRP A 123 -14.21 1.66 -9.10
N VAL A 124 -14.94 1.07 -8.15
CA VAL A 124 -15.99 0.08 -8.40
C VAL A 124 -17.31 0.50 -7.77
N SER A 125 -18.40 -0.10 -8.26
CA SER A 125 -19.74 0.22 -7.79
C SER A 125 -19.94 -0.17 -6.30
N PRO A 126 -20.94 0.43 -5.62
CA PRO A 126 -21.30 0.03 -4.26
C PRO A 126 -21.62 -1.47 -4.11
N ASP A 127 -22.18 -2.11 -5.14
CA ASP A 127 -22.44 -3.56 -5.11
C ASP A 127 -21.15 -4.38 -5.09
N VAL A 128 -20.13 -3.95 -5.86
CA VAL A 128 -18.81 -4.60 -5.84
C VAL A 128 -18.10 -4.34 -4.51
N GLN A 129 -18.20 -3.13 -3.95
CA GLN A 129 -17.71 -2.84 -2.59
C GLN A 129 -18.35 -3.76 -1.55
N LYS A 130 -19.67 -3.96 -1.64
CA LYS A 130 -20.40 -4.89 -0.77
C LYS A 130 -19.88 -6.32 -0.92
N ASN A 131 -19.68 -6.80 -2.14
CA ASN A 131 -19.11 -8.14 -2.38
C ASN A 131 -17.71 -8.31 -1.77
N ILE A 132 -16.87 -7.26 -1.83
CA ILE A 132 -15.57 -7.24 -1.15
C ILE A 132 -15.81 -7.44 0.36
N LEU A 133 -16.63 -6.61 0.99
CA LEU A 133 -16.87 -6.69 2.44
C LEU A 133 -17.51 -8.03 2.86
N ASP A 134 -18.41 -8.60 2.04
CA ASP A 134 -18.99 -9.92 2.28
C ASP A 134 -17.91 -11.02 2.30
N ILE A 135 -16.90 -10.94 1.41
CA ILE A 135 -15.73 -11.85 1.42
C ILE A 135 -14.95 -11.70 2.73
N ILE A 136 -14.72 -10.48 3.21
CA ILE A 136 -13.96 -10.26 4.44
C ILE A 136 -14.73 -10.85 5.63
N GLU A 137 -16.02 -10.56 5.77
CA GLU A 137 -16.84 -11.06 6.88
C GLU A 137 -16.84 -12.59 6.95
N ASN A 138 -17.01 -13.23 5.80
CA ASN A 138 -17.22 -14.67 5.72
C ASN A 138 -15.92 -15.47 5.62
N PHE A 139 -14.82 -14.88 5.15
CA PHE A 139 -13.59 -15.63 4.87
C PHE A 139 -12.34 -15.15 5.61
N LEU A 140 -12.37 -14.00 6.29
CA LEU A 140 -11.27 -13.65 7.19
C LEU A 140 -11.31 -14.53 8.45
N ASN A 141 -10.16 -15.10 8.81
CA ASN A 141 -9.98 -15.78 10.09
C ASN A 141 -10.17 -14.80 11.26
N ASP A 142 -10.50 -15.33 12.43
CA ASP A 142 -10.27 -14.56 13.65
C ASP A 142 -8.80 -14.16 13.72
N PHE A 143 -8.52 -12.95 14.23
CA PHE A 143 -7.18 -12.38 14.29
C PHE A 143 -6.53 -12.08 12.92
N GLY A 144 -7.23 -12.40 11.82
CA GLY A 144 -6.82 -12.09 10.47
C GLY A 144 -6.82 -10.59 10.19
N ILE A 145 -5.99 -10.20 9.22
CA ILE A 145 -5.74 -8.82 8.82
C ILE A 145 -6.45 -8.53 7.50
N PHE A 146 -7.20 -7.44 7.48
CA PHE A 146 -7.75 -6.86 6.26
C PHE A 146 -7.03 -5.55 5.92
N TYR A 147 -6.42 -5.49 4.75
CA TYR A 147 -5.84 -4.26 4.18
C TYR A 147 -6.77 -3.68 3.12
N LEU A 148 -6.98 -2.36 3.17
CA LEU A 148 -7.82 -1.65 2.22
C LEU A 148 -7.17 -0.36 1.72
N HIS A 149 -6.95 -0.28 0.41
CA HIS A 149 -6.56 0.95 -0.27
C HIS A 149 -7.75 1.63 -0.94
N TYR A 150 -7.89 2.95 -0.74
CA TYR A 150 -8.92 3.77 -1.37
C TYR A 150 -8.48 5.23 -1.53
N MET A 151 -9.08 5.92 -2.51
CA MET A 151 -8.94 7.36 -2.69
C MET A 151 -9.69 8.08 -1.58
N CYS A 152 -9.08 9.11 -1.00
CA CYS A 152 -9.57 9.75 0.22
C CYS A 152 -9.82 11.26 0.02
N TYR A 153 -10.87 11.75 0.66
CA TYR A 153 -11.06 13.18 0.90
C TYR A 153 -10.14 13.69 2.04
N PRO A 154 -9.77 14.99 2.03
CA PRO A 154 -10.12 16.00 1.03
C PRO A 154 -9.17 16.02 -0.18
N GLY A 155 -7.99 15.38 -0.09
CA GLY A 155 -6.89 15.59 -1.03
C GLY A 155 -7.19 15.15 -2.46
N SER A 156 -8.05 14.16 -2.67
CA SER A 156 -8.46 13.73 -4.00
C SER A 156 -9.58 14.54 -4.65
N ALA A 157 -10.22 15.47 -3.92
CA ALA A 157 -11.31 16.28 -4.46
C ALA A 157 -10.92 17.07 -5.72
N THR A 158 -9.66 17.52 -5.80
CA THR A 158 -9.16 18.29 -6.94
C THR A 158 -9.09 17.49 -8.24
N LEU A 159 -9.19 16.16 -8.17
CA LEU A 159 -9.19 15.28 -9.34
C LEU A 159 -10.61 15.05 -9.89
N LEU A 160 -11.68 15.33 -9.14
CA LEU A 160 -13.06 15.08 -9.57
C LEU A 160 -13.42 15.75 -10.92
N PRO A 161 -13.13 17.04 -11.15
CA PRO A 161 -13.44 17.66 -12.45
C PRO A 161 -12.63 17.06 -13.59
N ILE A 162 -11.39 16.65 -13.31
CA ILE A 162 -10.47 16.06 -14.30
C ILE A 162 -10.93 14.65 -14.67
N GLN A 163 -11.27 13.84 -13.68
CA GLN A 163 -11.83 12.52 -13.91
C GLN A 163 -13.13 12.62 -14.72
N LYS A 164 -14.01 13.57 -14.37
CA LYS A 164 -15.26 13.77 -15.10
C LYS A 164 -15.02 14.16 -16.56
N LEU A 165 -14.05 15.04 -16.83
CA LEU A 165 -13.63 15.41 -18.18
C LEU A 165 -13.20 14.16 -18.98
N PHE A 166 -12.32 13.35 -18.39
CA PHE A 166 -11.77 12.15 -19.05
C PHE A 166 -12.86 11.12 -19.33
N ASN A 167 -13.72 10.84 -18.36
CA ASN A 167 -14.84 9.91 -18.52
C ASN A 167 -15.86 10.40 -19.57
N LEU A 168 -16.13 11.71 -19.65
CA LEU A 168 -17.02 12.26 -20.68
C LEU A 168 -16.41 12.15 -22.09
N VAL A 169 -15.11 12.46 -22.24
CA VAL A 169 -14.39 12.26 -23.50
C VAL A 169 -14.50 10.80 -23.93
N ASP A 170 -14.21 9.87 -23.02
CA ASP A 170 -14.29 8.42 -23.24
C ASP A 170 -15.65 7.96 -23.77
N SER A 171 -16.73 8.50 -23.19
CA SER A 171 -18.11 8.16 -23.56
C SER A 171 -18.58 8.80 -24.87
N SER A 172 -17.87 9.84 -25.34
CA SER A 172 -18.26 10.63 -26.50
C SER A 172 -17.58 10.16 -27.80
N ILE A 173 -16.67 9.20 -27.72
CA ILE A 173 -15.88 8.71 -28.84
C ILE A 173 -15.85 7.18 -28.86
N ASP A 174 -15.71 6.60 -30.05
CA ASP A 174 -15.54 5.15 -30.24
C ASP A 174 -14.07 4.81 -30.47
N GLU A 175 -13.26 5.03 -29.43
CA GLU A 175 -11.81 4.81 -29.44
C GLU A 175 -11.38 3.88 -28.30
N GLN A 176 -10.20 3.27 -28.43
CA GLN A 176 -9.59 2.49 -27.34
C GLN A 176 -9.32 3.37 -26.11
N SER A 177 -9.28 2.76 -24.93
CA SER A 177 -9.08 3.50 -23.66
C SER A 177 -7.79 4.34 -23.64
N SER A 178 -6.67 3.79 -24.10
CA SER A 178 -5.39 4.53 -24.18
C SER A 178 -5.50 5.77 -25.08
N LYS A 179 -6.18 5.63 -26.23
CA LYS A 179 -6.39 6.76 -27.14
C LYS A 179 -7.35 7.80 -26.59
N SER A 180 -8.37 7.35 -25.85
CA SER A 180 -9.33 8.22 -25.17
C SER A 180 -8.63 9.08 -24.11
N VAL A 181 -7.68 8.52 -23.38
CA VAL A 181 -6.81 9.27 -22.46
C VAL A 181 -5.98 10.33 -23.18
N GLU A 182 -5.35 9.99 -24.31
CA GLU A 182 -4.54 10.96 -25.08
C GLU A 182 -5.38 12.17 -25.53
N ILE A 183 -6.60 11.90 -26.03
CA ILE A 183 -7.54 12.95 -26.45
C ILE A 183 -7.95 13.81 -25.25
N ALA A 184 -8.29 13.18 -24.12
CA ALA A 184 -8.68 13.89 -22.91
C ALA A 184 -7.54 14.76 -22.34
N LYS A 185 -6.29 14.27 -22.40
CA LYS A 185 -5.09 15.02 -22.02
C LYS A 185 -4.89 16.24 -22.93
N SER A 186 -4.97 16.05 -24.25
CA SER A 186 -4.87 17.17 -25.20
C SER A 186 -5.93 18.23 -24.92
N LEU A 187 -7.18 17.83 -24.70
CA LEU A 187 -8.25 18.75 -24.36
C LEU A 187 -8.00 19.46 -23.01
N PHE A 188 -7.52 18.74 -22.01
CA PHE A 188 -7.12 19.34 -20.73
C PHE A 188 -6.03 20.40 -20.94
N ASP A 189 -4.99 20.11 -21.73
CA ASP A 189 -3.88 21.03 -21.99
C ASP A 189 -4.36 22.28 -22.76
N ASP A 190 -5.24 22.12 -23.74
CA ASP A 190 -5.87 23.22 -24.47
C ASP A 190 -6.71 24.10 -23.54
N LEU A 191 -7.54 23.49 -22.70
CA LEU A 191 -8.36 24.21 -21.70
C LEU A 191 -7.49 24.98 -20.71
N ASN A 192 -6.46 24.32 -20.15
CA ASN A 192 -5.53 24.93 -19.21
C ASN A 192 -4.78 26.12 -19.84
N SER A 193 -4.33 25.96 -21.09
CA SER A 193 -3.67 27.03 -21.86
C SER A 193 -4.62 28.19 -22.20
N ALA A 194 -5.90 27.90 -22.38
CA ALA A 194 -6.95 28.90 -22.60
C ALA A 194 -7.42 29.61 -21.32
N GLY A 195 -6.85 29.28 -20.16
CA GLY A 195 -7.16 29.91 -18.88
C GLY A 195 -8.24 29.21 -18.06
N ALA A 196 -8.61 27.96 -18.40
CA ALA A 196 -9.31 27.12 -17.44
C ALA A 196 -8.38 26.81 -16.25
N PHE A 197 -8.95 26.64 -15.06
CA PHE A 197 -8.22 26.26 -13.82
C PHE A 197 -7.22 27.31 -13.27
N VAL A 198 -7.24 28.56 -13.73
CA VAL A 198 -6.36 29.64 -13.22
C VAL A 198 -6.52 29.90 -11.72
N ASP A 199 -7.66 29.53 -11.14
CA ASP A 199 -7.98 29.62 -9.72
C ASP A 199 -7.63 28.35 -8.93
N ASN A 200 -7.10 27.32 -9.59
CA ASN A 200 -6.71 26.07 -8.95
C ASN A 200 -5.23 26.10 -8.52
N PRO A 201 -4.92 26.34 -7.24
CA PRO A 201 -3.53 26.42 -6.77
C PRO A 201 -2.77 25.09 -6.83
N LYS A 202 -3.45 23.97 -7.12
CA LYS A 202 -2.84 22.63 -7.23
C LYS A 202 -2.74 22.13 -8.68
N ILE A 203 -2.87 23.02 -9.67
CA ILE A 203 -2.85 22.63 -11.09
C ILE A 203 -1.56 21.89 -11.49
N ASP A 204 -0.39 22.31 -10.98
CA ASP A 204 0.89 21.64 -11.25
C ASP A 204 0.91 20.19 -10.75
N SER A 205 0.24 19.92 -9.62
CA SER A 205 0.11 18.55 -9.10
C SER A 205 -0.80 17.69 -9.98
N ILE A 206 -1.83 18.28 -10.59
CA ILE A 206 -2.70 17.61 -11.56
C ILE A 206 -1.90 17.32 -12.83
N ILE A 207 -1.19 18.29 -13.40
CA ILE A 207 -0.33 18.11 -14.58
C ILE A 207 0.68 16.98 -14.34
N LYS A 208 1.35 16.96 -13.18
CA LYS A 208 2.25 15.87 -12.80
C LYS A 208 1.56 14.51 -12.76
N THR A 209 0.30 14.45 -12.29
CA THR A 209 -0.50 13.23 -12.31
C THR A 209 -0.84 12.80 -13.74
N LEU A 210 -1.17 13.74 -14.62
CA LEU A 210 -1.49 13.47 -16.03
C LEU A 210 -0.28 13.07 -16.88
N ASN A 211 0.95 13.26 -16.39
CA ASN A 211 2.17 12.78 -17.05
C ASN A 211 2.41 11.26 -16.91
N GLN A 212 1.56 10.53 -16.18
CA GLN A 212 1.60 9.06 -16.16
C GLN A 212 1.20 8.45 -17.51
N SER A 213 1.43 7.15 -17.68
CA SER A 213 1.12 6.45 -18.92
C SER A 213 -0.39 6.42 -19.21
N SER A 214 -0.75 6.32 -20.49
CA SER A 214 -2.15 6.26 -20.90
C SER A 214 -2.86 5.03 -20.35
N GLU A 215 -2.15 3.91 -20.20
CA GLU A 215 -2.67 2.68 -19.60
C GLU A 215 -3.03 2.90 -18.13
N TYR A 216 -2.13 3.50 -17.35
CA TYR A 216 -2.40 3.82 -15.94
C TYR A 216 -3.61 4.76 -15.80
N LEU A 217 -3.61 5.85 -16.57
CA LEU A 217 -4.66 6.86 -16.52
C LEU A 217 -6.01 6.33 -17.01
N ALA A 218 -6.02 5.30 -17.87
CA ALA A 218 -7.25 4.64 -18.28
C ALA A 218 -7.92 3.99 -17.07
N HIS A 219 -7.18 3.18 -16.31
CA HIS A 219 -7.67 2.54 -15.09
C HIS A 219 -8.00 3.54 -13.98
N GLU A 220 -7.30 4.67 -13.94
CA GLU A 220 -7.56 5.72 -12.95
C GLU A 220 -8.81 6.53 -13.29
N PHE A 221 -8.91 7.12 -14.49
CA PHE A 221 -9.90 8.16 -14.79
C PHE A 221 -11.05 7.75 -15.70
N LEU A 222 -10.96 6.64 -16.43
CA LEU A 222 -12.03 6.23 -17.34
C LEU A 222 -13.07 5.32 -16.68
N THR A 223 -12.84 4.87 -15.44
CA THR A 223 -13.81 4.06 -14.70
C THR A 223 -15.08 4.85 -14.38
N ASP A 224 -16.23 4.18 -14.37
CA ASP A 224 -17.53 4.85 -14.21
C ASP A 224 -17.88 5.16 -12.75
N PHE A 225 -17.24 4.47 -11.81
CA PHE A 225 -17.50 4.57 -10.36
C PHE A 225 -16.33 5.16 -9.57
N TRP A 226 -15.41 5.87 -10.24
CA TRP A 226 -14.32 6.55 -9.54
C TRP A 226 -14.86 7.57 -8.52
N ASN A 227 -14.60 7.35 -7.24
CA ASN A 227 -15.05 8.22 -6.17
C ASN A 227 -14.12 8.17 -4.94
N PRO A 228 -13.58 9.32 -4.50
CA PRO A 228 -12.93 9.43 -3.20
C PRO A 228 -13.94 9.22 -2.06
N LEU A 229 -13.46 8.68 -0.94
CA LEU A 229 -14.26 8.36 0.24
C LEU A 229 -13.74 9.12 1.46
N TYR A 230 -14.60 9.33 2.46
CA TYR A 230 -14.17 9.80 3.77
C TYR A 230 -13.75 8.60 4.62
N SER A 231 -12.57 8.67 5.24
CA SER A 231 -12.03 7.57 6.04
C SER A 231 -12.99 7.10 7.14
N VAL A 232 -13.62 8.04 7.84
CA VAL A 232 -14.58 7.76 8.92
C VAL A 232 -15.80 6.98 8.44
N ASP A 233 -16.29 7.27 7.23
CA ASP A 233 -17.41 6.54 6.63
C ASP A 233 -16.96 5.14 6.20
N VAL A 234 -15.75 5.01 5.68
CA VAL A 234 -15.14 3.71 5.36
C VAL A 234 -14.96 2.88 6.62
N HIS A 235 -14.42 3.44 7.70
CA HIS A 235 -14.20 2.74 8.97
C HIS A 235 -15.51 2.22 9.55
N LYS A 236 -16.55 3.07 9.56
CA LYS A 236 -17.89 2.69 9.98
C LYS A 236 -18.45 1.57 9.10
N MET A 237 -18.43 1.73 7.78
CA MET A 237 -18.94 0.75 6.83
C MET A 237 -18.22 -0.60 6.95
N VAL A 238 -16.89 -0.60 7.05
CA VAL A 238 -16.09 -1.82 7.22
C VAL A 238 -16.45 -2.51 8.52
N TYR A 239 -16.52 -1.78 9.65
CA TYR A 239 -16.92 -2.36 10.93
C TYR A 239 -18.34 -2.93 10.89
N GLU A 240 -19.31 -2.19 10.34
CA GLU A 240 -20.71 -2.61 10.29
C GLU A 240 -20.89 -3.91 9.49
N ASN A 241 -20.19 -4.05 8.36
CA ASN A 241 -20.32 -5.20 7.47
C ASN A 241 -19.42 -6.39 7.84
N THR A 242 -18.27 -6.17 8.50
CA THR A 242 -17.23 -7.21 8.66
C THR A 242 -16.79 -7.47 10.10
N LYS A 243 -17.26 -6.63 11.03
CA LYS A 243 -16.84 -6.62 12.44
C LYS A 243 -15.33 -6.51 12.65
N THR A 244 -14.57 -6.10 11.64
CA THR A 244 -13.14 -5.79 11.76
C THR A 244 -12.96 -4.37 12.28
N THR A 245 -11.93 -4.15 13.10
CA THR A 245 -11.64 -2.86 13.74
C THR A 245 -10.43 -2.23 13.08
N PHE A 246 -10.52 -0.93 12.76
CA PHE A 246 -9.40 -0.15 12.26
C PHE A 246 -8.27 -0.07 13.31
N LEU A 247 -7.05 -0.42 12.91
CA LEU A 247 -5.87 -0.38 13.78
C LEU A 247 -4.95 0.80 13.47
N GLY A 248 -4.80 1.13 12.18
CA GLY A 248 -3.89 2.15 11.70
C GLY A 248 -3.66 2.06 10.20
N SER A 249 -2.69 2.82 9.70
CA SER A 249 -2.30 2.85 8.30
C SER A 249 -1.10 1.93 8.04
N ALA A 250 -1.09 1.28 6.88
CA ALA A 250 0.09 0.62 6.34
C ALA A 250 1.14 1.64 5.87
N ASN A 251 0.76 2.89 5.64
CA ASN A 251 1.71 3.99 5.55
C ASN A 251 2.12 4.38 6.98
N ILE A 252 3.17 3.73 7.49
CA ILE A 252 3.54 3.75 8.91
C ILE A 252 3.76 5.15 9.49
N VAL A 253 4.18 6.14 8.70
CA VAL A 253 4.35 7.51 9.21
C VAL A 253 3.02 8.12 9.65
N GLU A 254 1.90 7.74 9.04
CA GLU A 254 0.55 8.24 9.37
C GLU A 254 0.07 7.77 10.75
N ASN A 255 0.70 6.72 11.30
CA ASN A 255 0.41 6.22 12.64
C ASN A 255 1.01 7.09 13.76
N ILE A 256 1.96 7.97 13.43
CA ILE A 256 2.65 8.81 14.42
C ILE A 256 2.33 10.28 14.16
N GLU A 257 1.56 10.89 15.07
CA GLU A 257 1.08 12.27 14.92
C GLU A 257 2.23 13.28 14.78
N ASN A 258 3.33 13.11 15.51
CA ASN A 258 4.46 14.04 15.53
C ASN A 258 5.13 14.27 14.16
N ILE A 259 5.15 13.25 13.30
CA ILE A 259 5.82 13.28 11.98
C ILE A 259 4.83 13.31 10.81
N SER A 260 3.53 13.31 11.10
CA SER A 260 2.48 13.26 10.07
C SER A 260 1.37 14.28 10.26
N ILE A 261 1.40 15.09 11.32
CA ILE A 261 0.46 16.19 11.56
C ILE A 261 1.28 17.48 11.76
N PRO A 262 0.90 18.62 11.15
CA PRO A 262 1.58 19.90 11.40
C PRO A 262 1.54 20.26 12.89
N ALA A 263 2.66 20.73 13.45
CA ALA A 263 2.84 20.92 14.89
C ALA A 263 1.69 21.70 15.59
N LYS A 264 1.21 22.78 14.97
CA LYS A 264 0.10 23.60 15.51
C LYS A 264 -1.24 22.86 15.55
N LEU A 265 -1.46 21.87 14.69
CA LEU A 265 -2.68 21.05 14.69
C LEU A 265 -2.60 19.89 15.68
N GLN A 266 -1.40 19.46 16.09
CA GLN A 266 -1.24 18.34 17.04
C GLN A 266 -1.92 18.65 18.38
N GLU A 267 -1.75 19.86 18.92
CA GLU A 267 -2.39 20.27 20.19
C GLU A 267 -3.93 20.28 20.08
N ILE A 268 -4.45 20.69 18.92
CA ILE A 268 -5.89 20.69 18.66
C ILE A 268 -6.40 19.25 18.64
N ILE A 269 -5.76 18.38 17.83
CA ILE A 269 -6.15 16.97 17.65
C ILE A 269 -6.03 16.18 18.96
N LYS A 270 -5.00 16.44 19.77
CA LYS A 270 -4.78 15.78 21.07
C LYS A 270 -5.96 15.94 22.03
N ASN A 271 -6.66 17.06 21.98
CA ASN A 271 -7.78 17.36 22.88
C ASN A 271 -9.12 16.79 22.40
N ILE A 272 -9.18 16.22 21.19
CA ILE A 272 -10.41 15.64 20.63
C ILE A 272 -10.63 14.24 21.18
N LYS A 273 -11.78 14.04 21.83
CA LYS A 273 -12.17 12.76 22.45
C LYS A 273 -12.94 11.83 21.51
N ALA A 274 -13.66 12.38 20.53
CA ALA A 274 -14.44 11.61 19.58
C ALA A 274 -13.49 10.96 18.55
N PRO A 275 -13.37 9.62 18.48
CA PRO A 275 -12.38 8.95 17.64
C PRO A 275 -12.52 9.30 16.16
N ASP A 276 -13.74 9.26 15.62
CA ASP A 276 -14.01 9.53 14.20
C ASP A 276 -13.64 10.98 13.84
N LEU A 277 -14.04 11.94 14.68
CA LEU A 277 -13.64 13.34 14.49
C LEU A 277 -12.12 13.52 14.56
N LYS A 278 -11.46 12.83 15.49
CA LYS A 278 -10.00 12.87 15.61
C LYS A 278 -9.35 12.36 14.32
N GLU A 279 -9.81 11.24 13.80
CA GLU A 279 -9.26 10.65 12.57
C GLU A 279 -9.53 11.54 11.35
N TYR A 280 -10.75 12.08 11.21
CA TYR A 280 -11.06 13.00 10.12
C TYR A 280 -10.22 14.28 10.17
N LEU A 281 -9.98 14.84 11.36
CA LEU A 281 -9.10 16.00 11.51
C LEU A 281 -7.66 15.70 11.09
N LYS A 282 -7.18 14.45 11.26
CA LYS A 282 -5.88 14.05 10.73
C LYS A 282 -5.86 14.05 9.21
N ASP A 283 -6.95 13.63 8.56
CA ASP A 283 -7.05 13.68 7.09
C ASP A 283 -7.07 15.10 6.56
N LEU A 284 -7.77 16.01 7.25
CA LEU A 284 -7.74 17.44 6.93
C LEU A 284 -6.33 18.01 7.11
N ALA A 285 -5.65 17.66 8.21
CA ALA A 285 -4.31 18.16 8.54
C ALA A 285 -3.24 17.74 7.50
N ARG A 286 -3.38 16.54 6.92
CA ARG A 286 -2.47 15.98 5.91
C ARG A 286 -2.88 16.29 4.48
N ASN A 287 -4.10 16.81 4.30
CA ASN A 287 -4.77 16.84 3.00
C ASN A 287 -4.71 15.44 2.33
N SER A 288 -5.12 14.40 3.07
CA SER A 288 -5.03 12.99 2.66
C SER A 288 -5.61 12.78 1.26
N LYS A 289 -4.81 12.22 0.34
CA LYS A 289 -5.21 11.93 -1.04
C LYS A 289 -5.68 10.49 -1.22
N GLN A 290 -4.98 9.56 -0.60
CA GLN A 290 -5.29 8.13 -0.61
C GLN A 290 -4.96 7.58 0.78
N ARG A 291 -5.60 6.47 1.14
CA ARG A 291 -5.37 5.79 2.42
C ARG A 291 -5.16 4.31 2.20
N VAL A 292 -4.31 3.73 3.04
CA VAL A 292 -3.96 2.31 3.04
C VAL A 292 -4.21 1.76 4.45
N ASP A 293 -5.48 1.54 4.77
CA ASP A 293 -5.91 1.24 6.13
C ASP A 293 -5.78 -0.26 6.44
N ILE A 294 -5.42 -0.55 7.70
CA ILE A 294 -5.32 -1.89 8.25
C ILE A 294 -6.44 -2.09 9.27
N PHE A 295 -7.21 -3.15 9.08
CA PHE A 295 -8.26 -3.61 9.98
C PHE A 295 -7.93 -5.02 10.47
N GLN A 296 -8.42 -5.39 11.66
CA GLN A 296 -8.25 -6.73 12.20
C GLN A 296 -9.56 -7.26 12.80
N LYS A 297 -9.83 -8.54 12.59
CA LYS A 297 -10.95 -9.24 13.25
C LYS A 297 -10.55 -9.63 14.66
N ASN A 298 -11.33 -9.22 15.67
CA ASN A 298 -11.06 -9.54 17.08
C ASN A 298 -9.63 -9.17 17.53
N PRO A 299 -9.23 -7.89 17.44
CA PRO A 299 -7.86 -7.47 17.71
C PRO A 299 -7.44 -7.76 19.15
N GLN A 300 -6.19 -8.20 19.33
CA GLN A 300 -5.61 -8.48 20.64
C GLN A 300 -4.38 -7.62 20.85
N MET A 301 -4.29 -6.95 22.00
CA MET A 301 -3.11 -6.18 22.36
C MET A 301 -2.07 -7.07 23.05
N PHE A 302 -0.80 -6.74 22.85
CA PHE A 302 0.27 -7.22 23.71
C PHE A 302 0.15 -6.61 25.11
N SER A 303 0.58 -7.34 26.14
CA SER A 303 0.96 -6.68 27.40
C SER A 303 2.17 -5.78 27.19
N ASN A 304 2.40 -4.80 28.08
CA ASN A 304 3.53 -3.87 27.93
C ASN A 304 4.88 -4.58 27.78
N ASN A 305 5.13 -5.63 28.58
CA ASN A 305 6.39 -6.37 28.52
C ASN A 305 6.52 -7.15 27.21
N GLU A 306 5.45 -7.84 26.78
CA GLU A 306 5.45 -8.55 25.49
C GLU A 306 5.68 -7.60 24.32
N HIS A 307 5.04 -6.41 24.33
CA HIS A 307 5.19 -5.42 23.28
C HIS A 307 6.64 -4.95 23.18
N ILE A 308 7.25 -4.60 24.32
CA ILE A 308 8.66 -4.19 24.38
C ILE A 308 9.57 -5.31 23.86
N GLU A 309 9.32 -6.57 24.21
CA GLU A 309 10.09 -7.70 23.72
C GLU A 309 9.96 -7.90 22.21
N VAL A 310 8.76 -7.79 21.66
CA VAL A 310 8.50 -7.91 20.22
C VAL A 310 9.23 -6.82 19.45
N ILE A 311 9.07 -5.56 19.86
CA ILE A 311 9.71 -4.42 19.17
C ILE A 311 11.23 -4.50 19.27
N ASN A 312 11.78 -4.82 20.44
CA ASN A 312 13.22 -4.95 20.63
C ASN A 312 13.88 -6.01 19.73
N LYS A 313 13.13 -7.01 19.27
CA LYS A 313 13.61 -8.07 18.38
C LYS A 313 13.56 -7.70 16.90
N LEU A 314 12.78 -6.69 16.50
CA LEU A 314 12.73 -6.24 15.11
C LEU A 314 14.12 -5.79 14.65
N LYS A 315 14.56 -6.28 13.49
CA LYS A 315 15.86 -5.94 12.90
C LYS A 315 15.68 -5.12 11.64
N PHE A 316 16.63 -4.24 11.38
CA PHE A 316 16.60 -3.32 10.26
C PHE A 316 17.90 -3.41 9.47
N THR A 317 17.76 -3.30 8.15
CA THR A 317 18.89 -3.21 7.21
C THR A 317 18.78 -1.91 6.42
N LEU A 318 19.93 -1.32 6.17
CA LEU A 318 20.04 -0.15 5.31
C LEU A 318 19.96 -0.58 3.83
N LEU A 319 19.19 0.16 3.03
CA LEU A 319 19.11 -0.07 1.59
C LEU A 319 20.25 0.62 0.83
N SER A 320 20.58 0.11 -0.34
CA SER A 320 21.73 0.56 -1.15
C SER A 320 21.63 2.00 -1.65
N ASN A 321 20.41 2.52 -1.82
CA ASN A 321 20.10 3.88 -2.24
C ASN A 321 20.16 4.91 -1.09
N SER A 322 20.39 4.47 0.15
CA SER A 322 20.37 5.35 1.32
C SER A 322 21.65 6.18 1.47
N PRO A 323 21.56 7.36 2.12
CA PRO A 323 22.73 8.06 2.64
C PRO A 323 23.45 7.20 3.69
N LYS A 324 24.79 7.14 3.60
CA LYS A 324 25.63 6.35 4.53
C LYS A 324 26.02 7.11 5.80
N LYS A 325 25.94 8.44 5.77
CA LYS A 325 26.26 9.38 6.86
C LYS A 325 25.76 10.79 6.52
N GLY A 326 25.75 11.70 7.49
CA GLY A 326 25.33 13.08 7.29
C GLY A 326 23.91 13.37 7.80
N ALA A 327 23.44 14.59 7.58
CA ALA A 327 22.05 14.97 7.82
C ALA A 327 21.15 14.44 6.69
N ILE A 328 19.86 14.27 6.97
CA ILE A 328 18.85 13.84 5.99
C ILE A 328 17.65 14.78 6.07
N THR A 329 17.12 15.18 4.91
CA THR A 329 15.82 15.86 4.81
C THR A 329 14.80 14.86 4.27
N PHE A 330 13.74 14.63 5.04
CA PHE A 330 12.63 13.76 4.68
C PHE A 330 11.47 14.59 4.14
N ASN A 331 11.07 14.33 2.91
CA ASN A 331 9.89 14.97 2.32
C ASN A 331 8.63 14.25 2.84
N THR A 332 7.74 14.98 3.54
CA THR A 332 6.49 14.43 4.08
C THR A 332 5.28 15.21 3.59
N LEU A 333 4.07 14.69 3.85
CA LEU A 333 2.82 15.38 3.50
C LEU A 333 2.60 16.69 4.28
N ILE A 334 3.33 16.88 5.40
CA ILE A 334 3.25 18.08 6.23
C ILE A 334 4.43 19.04 6.00
N GLY A 335 5.22 18.79 4.96
CA GLY A 335 6.45 19.53 4.66
C GLY A 335 7.71 18.72 4.96
N ASP A 336 8.87 19.36 4.82
CA ASP A 336 10.16 18.72 5.01
C ASP A 336 10.48 18.58 6.50
N ILE A 337 11.00 17.41 6.89
CA ILE A 337 11.50 17.13 8.24
C ILE A 337 13.02 16.91 8.16
N GLU A 338 13.78 17.74 8.85
CA GLU A 338 15.24 17.60 8.92
C GLU A 338 15.66 16.70 10.08
N ALA A 339 16.46 15.68 9.78
CA ALA A 339 17.18 14.89 10.77
C ALA A 339 18.64 15.38 10.84
N PRO A 340 19.05 16.01 11.95
CA PRO A 340 20.40 16.53 12.11
C PRO A 340 21.45 15.42 12.02
N LYS A 341 22.63 15.79 11.51
CA LYS A 341 23.77 14.87 11.35
C LYS A 341 24.12 14.16 12.66
N GLU A 342 24.10 14.89 13.76
CA GLU A 342 24.46 14.42 15.10
C GLU A 342 23.52 13.32 15.58
N VAL A 343 22.26 13.34 15.13
CA VAL A 343 21.25 12.35 15.48
C VAL A 343 21.37 11.10 14.61
N ILE A 344 21.38 11.28 13.28
CA ILE A 344 21.16 10.16 12.36
C ILE A 344 22.46 9.50 11.86
N SER A 345 23.55 10.26 11.74
CA SER A 345 24.80 9.77 11.16
C SER A 345 25.41 8.58 11.90
N PRO A 346 25.46 8.54 13.25
CA PRO A 346 26.01 7.39 13.98
C PRO A 346 25.24 6.08 13.72
N MET A 347 23.92 6.19 13.60
CA MET A 347 23.03 5.08 13.29
C MET A 347 23.29 4.56 11.88
N LEU A 348 23.34 5.46 10.88
CA LEU A 348 23.61 5.09 9.48
C LEU A 348 24.96 4.39 9.33
N GLU A 349 26.02 4.96 9.91
CA GLU A 349 27.37 4.38 9.83
C GLU A 349 27.43 2.98 10.45
N SER A 350 26.65 2.71 11.49
CA SER A 350 26.57 1.38 12.09
C SER A 350 25.76 0.40 11.23
N LEU A 351 24.64 0.84 10.67
CA LEU A 351 23.79 0.05 9.76
C LEU A 351 24.49 -0.29 8.43
N THR A 352 25.49 0.49 8.00
CA THR A 352 26.33 0.10 6.84
C THR A 352 27.21 -1.11 7.10
N LYS A 353 27.47 -1.44 8.38
CA LYS A 353 28.37 -2.53 8.78
C LYS A 353 27.62 -3.81 9.11
N LYS A 354 26.40 -3.70 9.64
CA LYS A 354 25.55 -4.83 10.00
C LYS A 354 24.10 -4.41 10.13
N ASP A 355 23.20 -5.40 10.10
CA ASP A 355 21.83 -5.20 10.56
C ASP A 355 21.82 -4.90 12.05
N MET A 356 20.87 -4.09 12.48
CA MET A 356 20.70 -3.73 13.88
C MET A 356 19.27 -4.00 14.32
N SER A 357 19.12 -4.60 15.49
CA SER A 357 17.85 -4.70 16.18
C SER A 357 17.39 -3.34 16.71
N PHE A 358 16.09 -3.16 16.93
CA PHE A 358 15.54 -1.98 17.60
C PHE A 358 16.24 -1.75 18.94
N LYS A 359 16.51 -2.84 19.70
CA LYS A 359 17.24 -2.77 20.97
C LYS A 359 18.64 -2.18 20.81
N GLU A 360 19.40 -2.59 19.80
CA GLU A 360 20.74 -2.04 19.52
C GLU A 360 20.67 -0.59 19.04
N LEU A 361 19.66 -0.25 18.22
CA LEU A 361 19.42 1.12 17.78
C LEU A 361 19.03 2.04 18.95
N LEU A 362 18.39 1.50 19.98
CA LEU A 362 18.04 2.28 21.15
C LEU A 362 19.27 2.71 21.96
N GLU A 363 20.40 2.01 21.86
CA GLU A 363 21.60 2.33 22.66
C GLU A 363 22.35 3.59 22.21
N PHE A 364 22.03 4.18 21.04
CA PHE A 364 22.62 5.46 20.64
C PHE A 364 22.16 6.59 21.57
N ASP A 365 23.05 7.54 21.87
CA ASP A 365 22.81 8.63 22.83
C ASP A 365 21.55 9.44 22.53
N SER A 366 21.23 9.63 21.23
CA SER A 366 20.03 10.33 20.77
C SER A 366 18.72 9.59 21.08
N PHE A 367 18.76 8.27 21.34
CA PHE A 367 17.59 7.40 21.45
C PHE A 367 17.44 6.68 22.80
N LYS A 368 18.52 6.55 23.59
CA LYS A 368 18.59 5.71 24.80
C LYS A 368 17.49 5.90 25.84
N ASN A 369 16.89 7.09 25.90
CA ASN A 369 15.77 7.40 26.79
C ASN A 369 14.52 7.89 26.05
N ASN A 370 14.47 7.74 24.74
CA ASN A 370 13.39 8.23 23.88
C ASN A 370 13.04 7.21 22.77
N PRO A 371 12.40 6.08 23.12
CA PRO A 371 12.05 5.04 22.16
C PRO A 371 11.06 5.54 21.09
N LEU A 372 10.19 6.51 21.44
CA LEU A 372 9.27 7.09 20.46
C LEU A 372 10.02 7.87 19.37
N PHE A 373 11.07 8.61 19.74
CA PHE A 373 11.90 9.32 18.77
C PHE A 373 12.68 8.37 17.84
N LEU A 374 13.08 7.19 18.35
CA LEU A 374 13.63 6.14 17.50
C LEU A 374 12.58 5.59 16.52
N ILE A 375 11.35 5.33 16.96
CA ILE A 375 10.25 4.89 16.08
C ILE A 375 9.98 5.93 14.99
N GLU A 376 9.89 7.22 15.35
CA GLU A 376 9.74 8.33 14.40
C GLU A 376 10.85 8.32 13.35
N THR A 377 12.11 8.18 13.78
CA THR A 377 13.28 8.13 12.89
C THR A 377 13.23 6.92 11.96
N ILE A 378 12.92 5.74 12.50
CA ILE A 378 12.80 4.50 11.72
C ILE A 378 11.68 4.63 10.68
N PHE A 379 10.52 5.17 11.05
CA PHE A 379 9.37 5.32 10.15
C PHE A 379 9.67 6.30 9.02
N LEU A 380 10.33 7.43 9.31
CA LEU A 380 10.79 8.37 8.27
C LEU A 380 11.78 7.71 7.30
N MET A 381 12.76 6.96 7.83
CA MET A 381 13.74 6.22 7.03
C MET A 381 13.10 5.13 6.15
N MET A 382 12.12 4.41 6.69
CA MET A 382 11.37 3.39 5.95
C MET A 382 10.46 4.00 4.88
N ASN A 383 9.80 5.12 5.18
CA ASN A 383 8.99 5.87 4.21
C ASN A 383 9.83 6.43 3.06
N ALA A 384 11.05 6.90 3.35
CA ALA A 384 12.01 7.36 2.35
C ALA A 384 12.69 6.23 1.56
N ASN A 385 12.34 4.96 1.80
CA ASN A 385 12.99 3.80 1.21
C ASN A 385 14.50 3.74 1.47
N TYR A 386 14.96 4.13 2.67
CA TYR A 386 16.35 4.02 3.10
C TYR A 386 16.60 2.86 4.05
N LEU A 387 15.55 2.44 4.77
CA LEU A 387 15.62 1.38 5.77
C LEU A 387 14.49 0.37 5.53
N GLN A 388 14.76 -0.91 5.78
CA GLN A 388 13.76 -1.97 5.69
C GLN A 388 13.86 -2.92 6.88
N ILE A 389 12.74 -3.55 7.21
CA ILE A 389 12.66 -4.59 8.23
C ILE A 389 13.23 -5.88 7.66
N VAL A 390 14.11 -6.50 8.43
CA VAL A 390 14.70 -7.81 8.11
C VAL A 390 13.75 -8.89 8.63
N SER A 391 13.49 -9.89 7.80
CA SER A 391 12.69 -11.05 8.21
C SER A 391 13.37 -11.77 9.37
N SER A 392 12.59 -12.12 10.40
CA SER A 392 13.07 -12.98 11.48
C SER A 392 13.15 -14.45 11.08
N ILE A 393 12.61 -14.81 9.91
CA ILE A 393 12.57 -16.17 9.41
C ILE A 393 13.78 -16.37 8.50
N GLU A 394 14.72 -17.21 8.92
CA GLU A 394 15.78 -17.70 8.03
C GLU A 394 15.15 -18.61 6.98
N GLN A 395 14.79 -18.03 5.84
CA GLN A 395 14.24 -18.79 4.72
C GLN A 395 15.35 -19.04 3.71
N ASN A 396 15.59 -20.32 3.39
CA ASN A 396 16.35 -20.70 2.21
C ASN A 396 15.49 -20.43 0.97
N ILE A 397 15.38 -19.16 0.58
CA ILE A 397 14.73 -18.76 -0.66
C ILE A 397 15.60 -19.23 -1.82
N SER A 398 15.00 -19.96 -2.76
CA SER A 398 15.70 -20.50 -3.91
C SER A 398 16.30 -19.39 -4.77
N GLU A 399 17.63 -19.38 -4.94
CA GLU A 399 18.32 -18.45 -5.86
C GLU A 399 17.79 -18.57 -7.29
N ASP A 400 17.32 -19.75 -7.69
CA ASP A 400 16.69 -19.98 -8.99
C ASP A 400 15.37 -19.20 -9.15
N PHE A 401 14.54 -19.12 -8.10
CA PHE A 401 13.31 -18.32 -8.14
C PHE A 401 13.61 -16.83 -8.24
N ILE A 402 14.62 -16.35 -7.51
CA ILE A 402 15.07 -14.96 -7.57
C ILE A 402 15.58 -14.64 -8.98
N SER A 403 16.46 -15.48 -9.53
CA SER A 403 17.03 -15.27 -10.87
C SER A 403 15.95 -15.22 -11.95
N LYS A 404 15.00 -16.17 -11.94
CA LYS A 404 13.89 -16.20 -12.90
C LYS A 404 12.97 -14.98 -12.77
N PHE A 405 12.69 -14.54 -11.55
CA PHE A 405 11.91 -13.32 -11.32
C PHE A 405 12.62 -12.08 -11.88
N ASP A 406 13.90 -11.93 -11.58
CA ASP A 406 14.69 -10.78 -12.03
C ASP A 406 14.81 -10.75 -13.57
N GLU A 407 14.99 -11.90 -14.22
CA GLU A 407 14.97 -12.04 -15.67
C GLU A 407 13.60 -11.67 -16.27
N LEU A 408 12.52 -12.14 -15.65
CA LEU A 408 11.15 -11.81 -16.06
C LEU A 408 10.87 -10.30 -15.96
N MET A 409 11.27 -9.65 -14.85
CA MET A 409 11.09 -8.21 -14.67
C MET A 409 11.88 -7.43 -15.74
N LYS A 410 13.13 -7.82 -15.97
CA LYS A 410 13.97 -7.22 -17.03
C LYS A 410 13.35 -7.37 -18.42
N LYS A 411 12.80 -8.54 -18.76
CA LYS A 411 12.12 -8.79 -20.04
C LYS A 411 10.89 -7.91 -20.23
N ASN A 412 10.18 -7.60 -19.15
CA ASN A 412 9.02 -6.70 -19.16
C ASN A 412 9.38 -5.21 -19.02
N GLY A 413 10.68 -4.86 -19.02
CA GLY A 413 11.13 -3.47 -18.85
C GLY A 413 10.84 -2.90 -17.46
N VAL A 414 10.56 -3.76 -16.47
CA VAL A 414 10.27 -3.36 -15.09
C VAL A 414 11.56 -3.42 -14.29
N ASN A 415 11.91 -2.30 -13.67
CA ASN A 415 13.09 -2.21 -12.82
C ASN A 415 12.74 -2.65 -11.39
N LEU A 416 12.60 -3.96 -11.15
CA LEU A 416 12.23 -4.53 -9.85
C LEU A 416 13.02 -5.82 -9.60
N LYS A 417 13.56 -5.99 -8.38
CA LYS A 417 14.31 -7.18 -7.96
C LYS A 417 13.90 -7.66 -6.59
N ILE A 418 13.99 -8.97 -6.35
CA ILE A 418 13.72 -9.55 -5.03
C ILE A 418 14.78 -9.10 -4.02
N HIS A 419 14.32 -8.61 -2.87
CA HIS A 419 15.14 -8.35 -1.70
C HIS A 419 14.75 -9.34 -0.60
N SER A 420 15.18 -10.58 -0.77
CA SER A 420 14.76 -11.76 0.01
C SER A 420 14.86 -11.59 1.52
N LYS A 421 15.96 -10.98 1.97
CA LYS A 421 16.23 -10.67 3.38
C LYS A 421 15.13 -9.85 4.07
N CYS A 422 14.38 -9.05 3.30
CA CYS A 422 13.31 -8.19 3.80
C CYS A 422 11.92 -8.63 3.31
N CYS A 423 11.81 -9.87 2.78
CA CYS A 423 10.58 -10.42 2.21
C CYS A 423 9.83 -9.47 1.28
N THR A 424 10.57 -8.74 0.42
CA THR A 424 10.03 -7.67 -0.42
C THR A 424 10.74 -7.62 -1.76
N ALA A 425 10.39 -6.64 -2.60
CA ALA A 425 11.11 -6.30 -3.80
C ALA A 425 11.44 -4.79 -3.81
N ILE A 426 12.56 -4.43 -4.44
CA ILE A 426 13.02 -3.04 -4.55
C ILE A 426 13.39 -2.72 -6.00
N ASN A 427 13.33 -1.45 -6.36
CA ASN A 427 13.82 -1.02 -7.66
C ASN A 427 15.34 -1.24 -7.73
N SER A 428 15.83 -1.81 -8.83
CA SER A 428 17.27 -1.98 -8.99
C SER A 428 17.93 -0.64 -9.32
N LEU A 429 19.07 -0.38 -8.69
CA LEU A 429 19.83 0.86 -8.88
C LEU A 429 20.45 0.96 -10.28
#